data_AF-A0A453PSD5-F1
#
_entry.id   AF-A0A453PSD5-F1
#
_cell.length_a   1.000
_cell.length_b   1.000
_cell.length_c   1.000
_cell.angle_alpha   90.00
_cell.angle_beta   90.00
_cell.angle_gamma   90.00
#
_symmetry.space_group_name_H-M   'P 1'
#
loop_
_entity.id
_entity.type
_entity.pdbx_description
1 polymer ?
#
loop_
_entity_poly.entity_id
_entity_poly.type
_entity_poly.pdbx_seq_one_letter_code
_entity_poly.pdbx_strand_id
1 'polypeptide(L)'
;SLRPLAAMYILLATVVAAPAAATEVEVEIETMDAQSSYIVHVAAGHAPLLPRRGLLTTRAYGSFLRDHIPAELSTPAPRVLYSYSHAATGFAARLTGRQAAHLASSGSVLAVVPDVMQELHTTLTPSFLGLSPSSGLLPASNGATDVVIGVIDTGVYREDRASFAADPSLPPPPSKFRGGCVSGPSFNGSALCNNKLVGAKFFHSGLEAARGRALSEDLESPLDTNGHGIHTASTAAGSAVADAAFFDYARGNAVGMAPGARIAVYKACWEEGCASSDILAAFDEAIADGVDVISVSLGAVGNAPEFYDDTTAVGAFRAVSRGIVVSASAGNSGPGDSTACNIAPWFLTVGASTLNRQFPADVVLGNGETFTGTSLYAGEPLAASKIPLVYGGDVGSNVCEEGKLNATMVAGKIVLCDPGVNARAAKPYAVKLAGGAGAILASAEAYGEQAISSPHIHPATAIPFAAAEKIRKYISMQKSPTATIVFRGTVVGPTPPSLEWRPSRAAARTSARRRSSSRT
;
A
#
# COMPACT_ATOMS: atom_id res chain seq x y z
N SER A 1 31.26 -4.97 72.24
CA SER A 1 30.54 -5.48 73.42
C SER A 1 29.05 -5.51 73.10
N LEU A 2 28.36 -6.61 73.39
CA LEU A 2 26.90 -6.86 73.36
C LEU A 2 26.00 -6.21 72.26
N ARG A 3 25.28 -7.08 71.52
CA ARG A 3 23.81 -7.10 71.24
C ARG A 3 23.02 -5.76 71.21
N PRO A 4 22.05 -5.61 70.27
CA PRO A 4 20.74 -6.24 70.51
C PRO A 4 19.91 -6.79 69.32
N LEU A 5 19.08 -7.77 69.68
CA LEU A 5 17.69 -8.04 69.25
C LEU A 5 17.34 -8.17 67.75
N ALA A 6 17.16 -9.43 67.31
CA ALA A 6 16.15 -9.82 66.33
C ALA A 6 15.28 -10.93 66.96
N ALA A 7 13.95 -10.82 66.84
CA ALA A 7 12.99 -11.77 67.41
C ALA A 7 12.14 -12.43 66.31
N MET A 8 11.75 -13.67 66.60
CA MET A 8 10.89 -14.58 65.81
C MET A 8 9.76 -13.92 65.02
N TYR A 9 9.44 -14.48 63.84
CA TYR A 9 8.36 -15.47 63.75
C TYR A 9 8.54 -16.45 62.57
N ILE A 10 8.03 -17.67 62.75
CA ILE A 10 8.12 -18.80 61.83
C ILE A 10 7.02 -18.67 60.77
N LEU A 11 7.33 -18.97 59.51
CA LEU A 11 6.31 -19.34 58.51
C LEU A 11 6.67 -20.69 57.87
N LEU A 12 5.69 -21.59 57.82
CA LEU A 12 5.84 -22.91 57.20
C LEU A 12 5.95 -22.78 55.67
N ALA A 13 6.71 -23.69 55.07
CA ALA A 13 6.73 -23.86 53.63
C ALA A 13 5.47 -24.57 53.13
N THR A 14 4.79 -23.99 52.15
CA THR A 14 3.90 -24.70 51.21
C THR A 14 4.37 -24.41 49.80
N VAL A 15 4.93 -25.42 49.13
CA VAL A 15 5.31 -25.33 47.73
C VAL A 15 4.04 -25.50 46.88
N VAL A 16 3.56 -24.41 46.29
CA VAL A 16 2.57 -24.46 45.21
C VAL A 16 3.33 -24.27 43.90
N ALA A 17 3.51 -25.36 43.16
CA ALA A 17 3.93 -25.30 41.77
C ALA A 17 2.73 -24.87 40.92
N ALA A 18 2.78 -23.68 40.32
CA ALA A 18 1.78 -23.23 39.34
C ALA A 18 2.13 -23.79 37.95
N PRO A 19 1.15 -24.23 37.14
CA PRO A 19 1.40 -24.81 35.83
C PRO A 19 1.59 -23.72 34.76
N ALA A 20 2.83 -23.51 34.31
CA ALA A 20 3.12 -22.62 33.18
C ALA A 20 2.68 -23.18 31.80
N ALA A 21 2.31 -24.46 31.73
CA ALA A 21 1.98 -25.15 30.48
C ALA A 21 0.51 -24.97 30.02
N ALA A 22 -0.39 -24.51 30.90
CA ALA A 22 -1.81 -24.33 30.53
C ALA A 22 -2.00 -23.14 29.57
N THR A 23 -1.32 -22.03 29.85
CA THR A 23 -1.53 -20.75 29.13
C THR A 23 -1.03 -20.73 27.69
N GLU A 24 0.02 -21.47 27.34
CA GLU A 24 0.46 -21.57 25.93
C GLU A 24 -0.47 -22.48 25.12
N VAL A 25 -0.90 -23.60 25.71
CA VAL A 25 -1.81 -24.57 25.08
C VAL A 25 -3.22 -23.99 24.93
N GLU A 26 -3.73 -23.23 25.90
CA GLU A 26 -5.03 -22.56 25.79
C GLU A 26 -5.02 -21.48 24.68
N VAL A 27 -3.93 -20.74 24.50
CA VAL A 27 -3.79 -19.74 23.42
C VAL A 27 -3.63 -20.39 22.03
N GLU A 28 -2.91 -21.51 21.90
CA GLU A 28 -2.92 -22.29 20.66
C GLU A 28 -4.30 -22.88 20.37
N ILE A 29 -5.05 -23.36 21.37
CA ILE A 29 -6.40 -23.91 21.18
C ILE A 29 -7.41 -22.82 20.79
N GLU A 30 -7.41 -21.65 21.44
CA GLU A 30 -8.28 -20.52 21.06
C GLU A 30 -8.02 -20.06 19.62
N THR A 31 -6.74 -19.97 19.20
CA THR A 31 -6.40 -19.60 17.82
C THR A 31 -6.72 -20.69 16.79
N MET A 32 -6.73 -21.97 17.18
CA MET A 32 -7.11 -23.08 16.30
C MET A 32 -8.62 -23.20 16.04
N ASP A 33 -9.48 -22.78 16.97
CA ASP A 33 -10.95 -22.81 16.84
C ASP A 33 -11.55 -21.47 16.35
N ALA A 34 -10.79 -20.38 16.36
CA ALA A 34 -11.17 -19.12 15.73
C ALA A 34 -11.25 -19.22 14.19
N GLN A 35 -12.21 -18.52 13.57
CA GLN A 35 -12.40 -18.51 12.11
C GLN A 35 -11.66 -17.36 11.41
N SER A 36 -10.65 -17.72 10.60
CA SER A 36 -9.88 -16.83 9.73
C SER A 36 -10.17 -17.09 8.25
N SER A 37 -9.71 -16.21 7.36
CA SER A 37 -9.80 -16.41 5.91
C SER A 37 -8.57 -17.16 5.39
N TYR A 38 -8.80 -18.09 4.46
CA TYR A 38 -7.76 -18.89 3.80
C TYR A 38 -8.07 -19.05 2.31
N ILE A 39 -7.04 -19.25 1.50
CA ILE A 39 -7.11 -19.54 0.07
C ILE A 39 -6.66 -20.99 -0.14
N VAL A 40 -7.57 -21.79 -0.72
CA VAL A 40 -7.39 -23.23 -0.91
C VAL A 40 -7.14 -23.50 -2.39
N HIS A 41 -5.95 -23.98 -2.71
CA HIS A 41 -5.57 -24.42 -4.04
C HIS A 41 -5.93 -25.90 -4.22
N VAL A 42 -6.80 -26.21 -5.18
CA VAL A 42 -7.33 -27.57 -5.41
C VAL A 42 -6.59 -28.20 -6.60
N ALA A 43 -6.25 -29.49 -6.49
CA ALA A 43 -5.62 -30.23 -7.57
C ALA A 43 -6.57 -30.33 -8.77
N ALA A 44 -6.08 -30.06 -9.99
CA ALA A 44 -6.94 -29.91 -11.17
C ALA A 44 -7.82 -31.14 -11.50
N GLY A 45 -7.38 -32.36 -11.14
CA GLY A 45 -8.18 -33.58 -11.28
C GLY A 45 -9.25 -33.80 -10.20
N HIS A 46 -9.21 -33.04 -9.11
CA HIS A 46 -10.17 -33.06 -8.00
C HIS A 46 -11.02 -31.78 -7.93
N ALA A 47 -10.70 -30.77 -8.74
CA ALA A 47 -11.50 -29.57 -8.90
C ALA A 47 -12.85 -29.92 -9.57
N PRO A 48 -13.98 -29.35 -9.13
CA PRO A 48 -15.27 -29.57 -9.78
C PRO A 48 -15.20 -29.21 -11.28
N LEU A 49 -15.80 -30.02 -12.16
CA LEU A 49 -15.84 -29.74 -13.59
C LEU A 49 -16.78 -28.56 -13.86
N LEU A 50 -16.19 -27.38 -14.13
CA LEU A 50 -16.94 -26.11 -14.23
C LEU A 50 -17.45 -25.85 -15.67
N PRO A 51 -18.77 -25.66 -15.86
CA PRO A 51 -19.29 -24.87 -16.97
C PRO A 51 -18.86 -23.39 -16.82
N ARG A 52 -18.87 -22.63 -17.91
CA ARG A 52 -18.46 -21.20 -17.90
C ARG A 52 -19.33 -20.35 -16.94
N ARG A 53 -18.66 -19.47 -16.17
CA ARG A 53 -19.16 -18.41 -15.26
C ARG A 53 -19.66 -18.85 -13.87
N GLY A 54 -19.59 -17.88 -12.94
CA GLY A 54 -19.64 -18.07 -11.49
C GLY A 54 -21.01 -18.35 -10.85
N LEU A 55 -21.07 -18.19 -9.53
CA LEU A 55 -22.18 -18.51 -8.61
C LEU A 55 -22.51 -20.01 -8.50
N LEU A 56 -22.56 -20.74 -9.63
CA LEU A 56 -22.58 -22.21 -9.66
C LEU A 56 -21.26 -22.80 -9.16
N THR A 57 -20.13 -22.14 -9.47
CA THR A 57 -18.78 -22.50 -9.04
C THR A 57 -18.62 -22.41 -7.50
N THR A 58 -19.11 -21.33 -6.89
CA THR A 58 -19.10 -21.12 -5.43
C THR A 58 -19.94 -22.17 -4.72
N ARG A 59 -21.10 -22.57 -5.30
CA ARG A 59 -21.91 -23.68 -4.79
C ARG A 59 -21.20 -25.03 -4.91
N ALA A 60 -20.51 -25.29 -6.01
CA ALA A 60 -19.74 -26.52 -6.22
C ALA A 60 -18.59 -26.66 -5.22
N TYR A 61 -17.79 -25.60 -5.00
CA TYR A 61 -16.77 -25.59 -3.96
C TYR A 61 -17.36 -25.59 -2.53
N GLY A 62 -18.57 -25.05 -2.35
CA GLY A 62 -19.32 -25.18 -1.11
C GLY A 62 -19.75 -26.63 -0.80
N SER A 63 -20.06 -27.44 -1.83
CA SER A 63 -20.23 -28.89 -1.67
C SER A 63 -18.89 -29.57 -1.39
N PHE A 64 -17.84 -29.26 -2.18
CA PHE A 64 -16.49 -29.80 -1.96
C PHE A 64 -16.03 -29.63 -0.50
N LEU A 65 -16.22 -28.45 0.11
CA LEU A 65 -15.92 -28.22 1.52
C LEU A 65 -16.72 -29.09 2.49
N ARG A 66 -18.02 -29.32 2.24
CA ARG A 66 -18.84 -30.20 3.08
C ARG A 66 -18.45 -31.67 2.93
N ASP A 67 -18.01 -32.07 1.75
CA ASP A 67 -17.61 -33.45 1.45
C ASP A 67 -16.19 -33.77 1.96
N HIS A 68 -15.34 -32.74 2.14
CA HIS A 68 -13.93 -32.87 2.55
C HIS A 68 -13.63 -32.37 3.97
N ILE A 69 -14.62 -31.87 4.73
CA ILE A 69 -14.48 -31.55 6.16
C ILE A 69 -15.36 -32.51 6.96
N PRO A 70 -14.79 -33.33 7.87
CA PRO A 70 -15.56 -34.29 8.64
C PRO A 70 -16.50 -33.59 9.63
N ALA A 71 -17.58 -34.27 10.03
CA ALA A 71 -18.67 -33.67 10.79
C ALA A 71 -18.21 -33.05 12.12
N GLU A 72 -17.20 -33.66 12.75
CA GLU A 72 -16.58 -33.23 14.01
C GLU A 72 -15.83 -31.89 13.88
N LEU A 73 -15.40 -31.53 12.66
CA LEU A 73 -14.77 -30.25 12.34
C LEU A 73 -15.73 -29.29 11.62
N SER A 74 -17.00 -29.65 11.41
CA SER A 74 -17.95 -28.85 10.62
C SER A 74 -18.51 -27.62 11.33
N THR A 75 -18.26 -27.46 12.64
CA THR A 75 -18.71 -26.33 13.45
C THR A 75 -17.51 -25.52 13.98
N PRO A 76 -17.47 -24.19 13.83
CA PRO A 76 -18.38 -23.33 13.05
C PRO A 76 -18.33 -23.60 11.53
N ALA A 77 -19.46 -23.40 10.85
CA ALA A 77 -19.63 -23.78 9.46
C ALA A 77 -18.62 -23.09 8.50
N PRO A 78 -17.93 -23.85 7.64
CA PRO A 78 -17.00 -23.29 6.66
C PRO A 78 -17.76 -22.55 5.55
N ARG A 79 -17.28 -21.37 5.15
CA ARG A 79 -17.97 -20.51 4.16
C ARG A 79 -17.05 -20.14 3.01
N VAL A 80 -17.38 -20.55 1.79
CA VAL A 80 -16.70 -20.05 0.57
C VAL A 80 -16.99 -18.55 0.39
N LEU A 81 -15.94 -17.78 0.14
CA LEU A 81 -15.98 -16.34 -0.16
C LEU A 81 -15.96 -16.13 -1.68
N TYR A 82 -14.94 -16.68 -2.33
CA TYR A 82 -14.76 -16.62 -3.79
C TYR A 82 -14.34 -17.98 -4.35
N SER A 83 -14.61 -18.20 -5.64
CA SER A 83 -14.12 -19.36 -6.40
C SER A 83 -13.37 -18.87 -7.64
N TYR A 84 -12.18 -19.41 -7.88
CA TYR A 84 -11.28 -18.98 -8.94
C TYR A 84 -11.31 -19.97 -10.11
N SER A 85 -11.32 -19.45 -11.33
CA SER A 85 -11.38 -20.24 -12.59
C SER A 85 -10.26 -19.89 -13.58
N HIS A 86 -9.59 -18.76 -13.37
CA HIS A 86 -8.64 -18.16 -14.30
C HIS A 86 -7.29 -17.85 -13.62
N ALA A 87 -7.30 -17.22 -12.44
CA ALA A 87 -6.15 -16.81 -11.64
C ALA A 87 -5.69 -17.88 -10.64
N ALA A 88 -6.56 -18.81 -10.26
CA ALA A 88 -6.20 -20.03 -9.54
C ALA A 88 -7.18 -21.17 -9.87
N THR A 89 -6.83 -22.39 -9.47
CA THR A 89 -7.78 -23.52 -9.41
C THR A 89 -8.09 -23.75 -7.94
N GLY A 90 -9.27 -23.34 -7.49
CA GLY A 90 -9.64 -23.41 -6.08
C GLY A 90 -10.56 -22.27 -5.64
N PHE A 91 -10.50 -21.91 -4.36
CA PHE A 91 -11.44 -21.00 -3.74
C PHE A 91 -10.86 -20.33 -2.49
N ALA A 92 -11.38 -19.17 -2.10
CA ALA A 92 -11.16 -18.61 -0.77
C ALA A 92 -12.31 -19.00 0.16
N ALA A 93 -12.02 -19.32 1.41
CA ALA A 93 -13.01 -19.69 2.41
C ALA A 93 -12.65 -19.17 3.80
N ARG A 94 -13.67 -18.89 4.60
CA ARG A 94 -13.52 -18.68 6.04
C ARG A 94 -13.58 -20.03 6.75
N LEU A 95 -12.50 -20.37 7.46
CA LEU A 95 -12.23 -21.68 8.07
C LEU A 95 -11.63 -21.51 9.48
N THR A 96 -11.77 -22.50 10.34
CA THR A 96 -10.94 -22.60 11.55
C THR A 96 -9.54 -23.11 11.23
N GLY A 97 -8.57 -22.91 12.13
CA GLY A 97 -7.22 -23.47 11.98
C GLY A 97 -7.24 -25.00 11.84
N ARG A 98 -8.13 -25.69 12.56
CA ARG A 98 -8.33 -27.16 12.43
C ARG A 98 -8.88 -27.56 11.06
N GLN A 99 -9.88 -26.83 10.53
CA GLN A 99 -10.42 -27.06 9.20
C GLN A 99 -9.36 -26.83 8.10
N ALA A 100 -8.59 -25.75 8.20
CA ALA A 100 -7.51 -25.44 7.26
C ALA A 100 -6.40 -26.51 7.27
N ALA A 101 -5.96 -26.94 8.46
CA ALA A 101 -4.95 -28.00 8.60
C ALA A 101 -5.45 -29.36 8.06
N HIS A 102 -6.73 -29.70 8.28
CA HIS A 102 -7.32 -30.93 7.72
C HIS A 102 -7.31 -30.89 6.18
N LEU A 103 -7.78 -29.79 5.57
CA LEU A 103 -7.76 -29.63 4.12
C LEU A 103 -6.34 -29.69 3.55
N ALA A 104 -5.35 -29.07 4.21
CA ALA A 104 -3.95 -29.11 3.78
C ALA A 104 -3.33 -30.52 3.79
N SER A 105 -3.91 -31.46 4.56
CA SER A 105 -3.49 -32.87 4.58
C SER A 105 -4.13 -33.75 3.49
N SER A 106 -5.12 -33.21 2.75
CA SER A 106 -5.88 -33.96 1.74
C SER A 106 -5.14 -34.04 0.39
N GLY A 107 -5.08 -35.23 -0.21
CA GLY A 107 -4.54 -35.41 -1.56
C GLY A 107 -5.31 -34.69 -2.68
N SER A 108 -6.51 -34.18 -2.39
CA SER A 108 -7.29 -33.33 -3.30
C SER A 108 -6.82 -31.87 -3.31
N VAL A 109 -6.05 -31.44 -2.30
CA VAL A 109 -5.65 -30.05 -2.06
C VAL A 109 -4.13 -29.92 -2.26
N LEU A 110 -3.71 -28.87 -2.95
CA LEU A 110 -2.29 -28.59 -3.24
C LEU A 110 -1.66 -27.68 -2.17
N ALA A 111 -2.43 -26.72 -1.65
CA ALA A 111 -2.01 -25.79 -0.61
C ALA A 111 -3.23 -25.15 0.06
N VAL A 112 -3.07 -24.75 1.33
CA VAL A 112 -4.01 -23.89 2.06
C VAL A 112 -3.19 -22.75 2.65
N VAL A 113 -3.46 -21.53 2.19
CA VAL A 113 -2.64 -20.34 2.45
C VAL A 113 -3.47 -19.34 3.26
N PRO A 114 -2.95 -18.74 4.35
CA PRO A 114 -3.64 -17.66 5.07
C PRO A 114 -3.92 -16.45 4.17
N ASP A 115 -5.11 -15.87 4.28
CA ASP A 115 -5.47 -14.63 3.59
C ASP A 115 -4.87 -13.42 4.35
N VAL A 116 -3.97 -12.68 3.71
CA VAL A 116 -3.15 -11.63 4.35
C VAL A 116 -3.35 -10.26 3.70
N MET A 117 -3.23 -9.20 4.50
CA MET A 117 -3.43 -7.83 4.01
C MET A 117 -2.18 -7.30 3.27
N GLN A 118 -2.37 -6.61 2.15
CA GLN A 118 -1.30 -5.99 1.34
C GLN A 118 -1.30 -4.45 1.46
N GLU A 119 -0.14 -3.81 1.23
CA GLU A 119 0.07 -2.34 1.23
C GLU A 119 0.08 -1.73 -0.19
N LEU A 120 0.13 -0.38 -0.32
CA LEU A 120 -0.06 0.39 -1.57
C LEU A 120 1.18 1.24 -1.99
N HIS A 121 1.47 1.36 -3.30
CA HIS A 121 2.69 2.01 -3.86
C HIS A 121 2.48 2.97 -5.09
N THR A 122 3.19 4.13 -5.14
CA THR A 122 2.99 5.22 -6.14
C THR A 122 4.22 5.57 -7.01
N THR A 123 4.03 6.15 -8.22
CA THR A 123 5.08 6.73 -9.11
C THR A 123 4.54 7.84 -10.06
N LEU A 124 5.42 8.54 -10.81
CA LEU A 124 5.15 9.56 -11.85
C LEU A 124 6.38 9.66 -12.81
N THR A 125 6.25 9.85 -14.13
CA THR A 125 7.46 9.92 -15.02
C THR A 125 7.41 10.48 -16.48
N PRO A 126 6.31 10.75 -17.22
CA PRO A 126 6.34 10.59 -18.70
C PRO A 126 7.36 11.41 -19.52
N SER A 127 7.36 12.74 -19.41
CA SER A 127 8.24 13.62 -20.23
C SER A 127 9.71 13.50 -19.85
N PHE A 128 10.00 13.13 -18.60
CA PHE A 128 11.33 12.84 -18.10
C PHE A 128 11.93 11.58 -18.76
N LEU A 129 11.09 10.64 -19.20
CA LEU A 129 11.50 9.45 -19.95
C LEU A 129 11.66 9.71 -21.47
N GLY A 130 11.51 10.95 -21.93
CA GLY A 130 11.63 11.30 -23.35
C GLY A 130 10.48 10.81 -24.23
N LEU A 131 9.34 10.41 -23.65
CA LEU A 131 8.15 10.04 -24.41
C LEU A 131 7.57 11.26 -25.14
N SER A 132 7.44 11.17 -26.46
CA SER A 132 6.95 12.24 -27.33
C SER A 132 5.73 11.78 -28.14
N PRO A 133 4.68 12.60 -28.29
CA PRO A 133 3.57 12.31 -29.21
C PRO A 133 3.99 12.26 -30.69
N SER A 134 5.14 12.85 -31.05
CA SER A 134 5.61 12.96 -32.45
C SER A 134 6.71 11.97 -32.84
N SER A 135 7.32 11.28 -31.87
CA SER A 135 8.44 10.36 -32.13
C SER A 135 8.65 9.34 -31.01
N GLY A 136 9.39 8.26 -31.29
CA GLY A 136 9.71 7.23 -30.31
C GLY A 136 8.56 6.23 -30.08
N LEU A 137 8.41 5.79 -28.83
CA LEU A 137 7.55 4.65 -28.48
C LEU A 137 6.06 4.90 -28.75
N LEU A 138 5.55 6.12 -28.50
CA LEU A 138 4.12 6.43 -28.60
C LEU A 138 3.57 6.33 -30.04
N PRO A 139 4.21 6.92 -31.08
CA PRO A 139 3.81 6.65 -32.46
C PRO A 139 4.04 5.19 -32.87
N ALA A 140 5.14 4.57 -32.44
CA ALA A 140 5.46 3.20 -32.80
C ALA A 140 4.45 2.17 -32.26
N SER A 141 3.79 2.47 -31.13
CA SER A 141 2.72 1.66 -30.55
C SER A 141 1.30 2.10 -30.96
N ASN A 142 1.15 2.97 -31.98
CA ASN A 142 -0.14 3.55 -32.37
C ASN A 142 -0.92 4.17 -31.18
N GLY A 143 -0.19 4.85 -30.30
CA GLY A 143 -0.70 5.44 -29.05
C GLY A 143 -1.18 4.43 -28.00
N ALA A 144 -1.01 3.12 -28.22
CA ALA A 144 -1.62 2.03 -27.46
C ALA A 144 -3.17 2.08 -27.43
N THR A 145 -3.79 2.62 -28.47
CA THR A 145 -5.26 2.83 -28.56
C THR A 145 -6.10 1.54 -28.51
N ASP A 146 -5.48 0.38 -28.78
CA ASP A 146 -6.05 -0.97 -28.78
C ASP A 146 -5.69 -1.81 -27.53
N VAL A 147 -5.02 -1.19 -26.54
CA VAL A 147 -4.55 -1.82 -25.29
C VAL A 147 -5.50 -1.50 -24.13
N VAL A 148 -5.80 -2.48 -23.28
CA VAL A 148 -6.49 -2.28 -21.99
C VAL A 148 -5.55 -2.58 -20.83
N ILE A 149 -5.36 -1.60 -19.95
CA ILE A 149 -4.63 -1.75 -18.69
C ILE A 149 -5.63 -2.02 -17.56
N GLY A 150 -5.55 -3.21 -16.98
CA GLY A 150 -6.20 -3.54 -15.71
C GLY A 150 -5.44 -2.92 -14.54
N VAL A 151 -6.13 -2.27 -13.62
CA VAL A 151 -5.53 -1.67 -12.41
C VAL A 151 -6.19 -2.30 -11.18
N ILE A 152 -5.40 -3.05 -10.40
CA ILE A 152 -5.87 -3.69 -9.15
C ILE A 152 -5.41 -2.81 -7.97
N ASP A 153 -6.35 -2.07 -7.37
CA ASP A 153 -6.03 -0.97 -6.45
C ASP A 153 -7.26 -0.56 -5.58
N THR A 154 -7.34 0.67 -5.07
CA THR A 154 -8.43 1.19 -4.21
C THR A 154 -9.69 1.65 -4.94
N GLY A 155 -9.70 1.64 -6.28
CA GLY A 155 -10.88 1.97 -7.10
C GLY A 155 -10.66 3.12 -8.09
N VAL A 156 -11.75 3.71 -8.55
CA VAL A 156 -11.78 4.83 -9.50
C VAL A 156 -12.74 5.93 -9.05
N TYR A 157 -12.57 7.17 -9.51
CA TYR A 157 -13.36 8.31 -9.04
C TYR A 157 -14.83 8.27 -9.52
N ARG A 158 -15.69 9.07 -8.86
CA ARG A 158 -17.10 9.26 -9.20
C ARG A 158 -17.29 9.99 -10.53
N GLU A 159 -17.11 11.31 -10.62
CA GLU A 159 -17.42 12.13 -11.81
C GLU A 159 -16.31 13.15 -12.17
N ASP A 160 -16.35 13.77 -13.35
CA ASP A 160 -15.59 14.98 -13.70
C ASP A 160 -14.05 14.98 -13.56
N ARG A 161 -13.39 13.81 -13.65
CA ARG A 161 -11.92 13.73 -13.71
C ARG A 161 -11.40 13.70 -15.14
N ALA A 162 -10.81 14.81 -15.58
CA ALA A 162 -10.27 14.97 -16.94
C ALA A 162 -9.29 13.84 -17.37
N SER A 163 -8.50 13.28 -16.45
CA SER A 163 -7.61 12.13 -16.75
C SER A 163 -8.34 10.82 -17.10
N PHE A 164 -9.64 10.72 -16.83
CA PHE A 164 -10.51 9.59 -17.17
C PHE A 164 -11.60 9.98 -18.19
N ALA A 165 -11.55 11.21 -18.71
CA ALA A 165 -12.38 11.63 -19.82
C ALA A 165 -11.94 10.89 -21.10
N ALA A 166 -12.93 10.47 -21.89
CA ALA A 166 -12.70 9.99 -23.24
C ALA A 166 -12.27 11.17 -24.12
N ASP A 167 -11.01 11.16 -24.57
CA ASP A 167 -10.58 12.01 -25.68
C ASP A 167 -11.44 11.69 -26.92
N PRO A 168 -11.99 12.68 -27.65
CA PRO A 168 -12.82 12.44 -28.84
C PRO A 168 -12.13 11.63 -29.95
N SER A 169 -10.80 11.56 -29.96
CA SER A 169 -10.01 10.75 -30.89
C SER A 169 -9.90 9.27 -30.50
N LEU A 170 -10.29 8.89 -29.27
CA LEU A 170 -10.27 7.48 -28.85
C LEU A 170 -11.37 6.68 -29.57
N PRO A 171 -11.01 5.63 -30.34
CA PRO A 171 -12.00 4.76 -30.97
C PRO A 171 -12.80 3.98 -29.91
N PRO A 172 -13.82 3.21 -30.28
CA PRO A 172 -14.48 2.28 -29.36
C PRO A 172 -13.47 1.34 -28.64
N PRO A 173 -13.82 0.75 -27.49
CA PRO A 173 -12.95 -0.20 -26.80
C PRO A 173 -12.56 -1.42 -27.67
N PRO A 174 -11.40 -2.05 -27.43
CA PRO A 174 -10.96 -3.20 -28.22
C PRO A 174 -11.97 -4.36 -28.17
N SER A 175 -12.34 -4.92 -29.32
CA SER A 175 -13.37 -5.98 -29.42
C SER A 175 -13.04 -7.30 -28.69
N LYS A 176 -11.77 -7.49 -28.31
CA LYS A 176 -11.30 -8.59 -27.45
C LYS A 176 -11.71 -8.42 -25.99
N PHE A 177 -11.90 -7.18 -25.52
CA PHE A 177 -12.23 -6.85 -24.14
C PHE A 177 -13.70 -7.17 -23.84
N ARG A 178 -13.95 -7.76 -22.67
CA ARG A 178 -15.26 -8.31 -22.27
C ARG A 178 -15.79 -7.75 -20.96
N GLY A 179 -15.03 -6.86 -20.32
CA GLY A 179 -15.41 -6.20 -19.08
C GLY A 179 -16.40 -5.08 -19.26
N GLY A 180 -16.70 -4.42 -18.16
CA GLY A 180 -17.63 -3.29 -18.07
C GLY A 180 -17.67 -2.72 -16.65
N CYS A 181 -18.39 -1.63 -16.46
CA CYS A 181 -18.62 -1.04 -15.14
C CYS A 181 -19.79 -1.71 -14.42
N VAL A 182 -19.57 -2.07 -13.16
CA VAL A 182 -20.61 -2.46 -12.20
C VAL A 182 -21.07 -1.21 -11.46
N SER A 183 -22.38 -0.98 -11.39
CA SER A 183 -22.96 0.08 -10.57
C SER A 183 -23.04 -0.34 -9.10
N GLY A 184 -22.89 0.63 -8.20
CA GLY A 184 -23.15 0.50 -6.76
C GLY A 184 -23.78 1.78 -6.22
N PRO A 185 -24.18 1.84 -4.94
CA PRO A 185 -24.96 2.97 -4.40
C PRO A 185 -24.30 4.34 -4.60
N SER A 186 -22.96 4.39 -4.55
CA SER A 186 -22.16 5.60 -4.75
C SER A 186 -21.53 5.73 -6.15
N PHE A 187 -21.84 4.86 -7.11
CA PHE A 187 -21.18 4.80 -8.43
C PHE A 187 -22.13 4.32 -9.55
N ASN A 188 -22.45 5.20 -10.50
CA ASN A 188 -23.32 4.85 -11.62
C ASN A 188 -22.51 4.33 -12.83
N GLY A 189 -22.22 3.03 -12.87
CA GLY A 189 -21.33 2.44 -13.87
C GLY A 189 -21.70 2.73 -15.34
N SER A 190 -22.99 2.83 -15.67
CA SER A 190 -23.42 3.12 -17.05
C SER A 190 -23.28 4.58 -17.47
N ALA A 191 -23.19 5.52 -16.52
CA ALA A 191 -22.89 6.93 -16.79
C ALA A 191 -21.38 7.22 -16.81
N LEU A 192 -20.59 6.41 -16.10
CA LEU A 192 -19.17 6.67 -15.83
C LEU A 192 -18.21 5.88 -16.73
N CYS A 193 -18.60 4.68 -17.18
CA CYS A 193 -17.87 3.99 -18.23
C CYS A 193 -17.97 4.77 -19.55
N ASN A 194 -16.83 4.95 -20.22
CA ASN A 194 -16.71 5.68 -21.48
C ASN A 194 -15.58 5.05 -22.34
N ASN A 195 -15.19 5.68 -23.45
CA ASN A 195 -14.08 5.17 -24.28
C ASN A 195 -12.70 5.22 -23.60
N LYS A 196 -12.58 5.73 -22.36
CA LYS A 196 -11.33 5.77 -21.58
C LYS A 196 -11.37 4.80 -20.39
N LEU A 197 -12.33 4.97 -19.49
CA LEU A 197 -12.65 4.05 -18.41
C LEU A 197 -13.63 3.00 -18.95
N VAL A 198 -13.12 1.83 -19.33
CA VAL A 198 -13.90 0.79 -20.01
C VAL A 198 -14.42 -0.30 -19.08
N GLY A 199 -13.92 -0.35 -17.84
CA GLY A 199 -14.40 -1.25 -16.80
C GLY A 199 -14.14 -0.72 -15.39
N ALA A 200 -15.03 -1.05 -14.46
CA ALA A 200 -14.90 -0.70 -13.05
C ALA A 200 -15.66 -1.74 -12.21
N LYS A 201 -14.94 -2.51 -11.39
CA LYS A 201 -15.46 -3.61 -10.57
C LYS A 201 -14.86 -3.53 -9.16
N PHE A 202 -15.45 -4.23 -8.20
CA PHE A 202 -15.00 -4.25 -6.80
C PHE A 202 -15.17 -5.62 -6.14
N PHE A 203 -14.33 -5.91 -5.15
CA PHE A 203 -14.25 -7.16 -4.40
C PHE A 203 -14.04 -6.82 -2.91
N HIS A 204 -14.81 -7.44 -2.02
CA HIS A 204 -14.84 -7.11 -0.58
C HIS A 204 -15.13 -8.30 0.35
N SER A 205 -15.48 -9.48 -0.17
CA SER A 205 -15.91 -10.60 0.67
C SER A 205 -14.74 -11.24 1.44
N GLY A 206 -13.49 -11.02 1.00
CA GLY A 206 -12.29 -11.34 1.76
C GLY A 206 -12.17 -10.47 3.01
N LEU A 207 -12.21 -9.15 2.78
CA LEU A 207 -12.19 -8.12 3.81
C LEU A 207 -13.32 -8.25 4.85
N GLU A 208 -14.54 -8.55 4.44
CA GLU A 208 -15.67 -8.80 5.36
C GLU A 208 -15.45 -10.04 6.24
N ALA A 209 -14.88 -11.10 5.66
CA ALA A 209 -14.55 -12.30 6.40
C ALA A 209 -13.42 -12.05 7.42
N ALA A 210 -12.41 -11.25 7.05
CA ALA A 210 -11.34 -10.82 7.95
C ALA A 210 -11.85 -9.93 9.09
N ARG A 211 -12.76 -8.98 8.82
CA ARG A 211 -13.38 -8.09 9.83
C ARG A 211 -14.43 -8.79 10.70
N GLY A 212 -14.98 -9.90 10.24
CA GLY A 212 -16.13 -10.56 10.86
C GLY A 212 -17.46 -9.83 10.75
N ARG A 213 -17.54 -8.74 9.97
CA ARG A 213 -18.75 -7.94 9.72
C ARG A 213 -18.83 -7.51 8.26
N ALA A 214 -20.05 -7.29 7.78
CA ALA A 214 -20.30 -6.75 6.45
C ALA A 214 -19.71 -5.34 6.28
N LEU A 215 -19.50 -4.95 5.02
CA LEU A 215 -19.24 -3.57 4.65
C LEU A 215 -20.53 -2.73 4.82
N SER A 216 -20.41 -1.40 4.84
CA SER A 216 -21.58 -0.53 4.69
C SER A 216 -22.03 -0.55 3.23
N GLU A 217 -23.32 -0.70 2.96
CA GLU A 217 -23.88 -0.74 1.59
C GLU A 217 -23.45 0.48 0.76
N ASP A 218 -23.38 1.67 1.36
CA ASP A 218 -22.92 2.92 0.69
C ASP A 218 -21.51 2.84 0.08
N LEU A 219 -20.67 1.93 0.60
CA LEU A 219 -19.29 1.69 0.17
C LEU A 219 -19.18 0.59 -0.91
N GLU A 220 -20.22 -0.22 -1.14
CA GLU A 220 -20.24 -1.32 -2.11
C GLU A 220 -20.26 -0.80 -3.55
N SER A 221 -19.11 -0.29 -4.00
CA SER A 221 -18.94 0.27 -5.34
C SER A 221 -17.47 0.32 -5.75
N PRO A 222 -17.17 0.46 -7.06
CA PRO A 222 -15.81 0.72 -7.56
C PRO A 222 -15.22 2.07 -7.14
N LEU A 223 -15.97 2.90 -6.38
CA LEU A 223 -15.55 4.25 -6.00
C LEU A 223 -14.29 4.23 -5.12
N ASP A 224 -13.25 4.95 -5.54
CA ASP A 224 -12.05 5.17 -4.74
C ASP A 224 -12.33 6.17 -3.62
N THR A 225 -12.17 5.72 -2.37
CA THR A 225 -12.28 6.54 -1.16
C THR A 225 -10.91 6.85 -0.53
N ASN A 226 -9.82 6.35 -1.13
CA ASN A 226 -8.45 6.53 -0.65
C ASN A 226 -7.66 7.52 -1.55
N GLY A 227 -7.84 7.42 -2.87
CA GLY A 227 -7.19 8.23 -3.90
C GLY A 227 -5.99 7.54 -4.58
N HIS A 228 -5.54 6.41 -4.05
CA HIS A 228 -4.39 5.68 -4.56
C HIS A 228 -4.64 5.08 -5.96
N GLY A 229 -5.76 4.37 -6.14
CA GLY A 229 -6.16 3.79 -7.43
C GLY A 229 -6.38 4.82 -8.53
N ILE A 230 -6.94 5.98 -8.18
CA ILE A 230 -7.01 7.13 -9.10
C ILE A 230 -5.60 7.60 -9.51
N HIS A 231 -4.66 7.70 -8.56
CA HIS A 231 -3.29 8.15 -8.84
C HIS A 231 -2.52 7.14 -9.70
N THR A 232 -2.61 5.84 -9.42
CA THR A 232 -1.90 4.81 -10.18
C THR A 232 -2.50 4.63 -11.58
N ALA A 233 -3.82 4.59 -11.72
CA ALA A 233 -4.48 4.48 -13.02
C ALA A 233 -4.23 5.69 -13.92
N SER A 234 -4.28 6.92 -13.38
CA SER A 234 -3.97 8.14 -14.14
C SER A 234 -2.48 8.25 -14.48
N THR A 235 -1.58 7.67 -13.68
CA THR A 235 -0.15 7.57 -14.04
C THR A 235 0.09 6.58 -15.18
N ALA A 236 -0.56 5.41 -15.15
CA ALA A 236 -0.40 4.39 -16.18
C ALA A 236 -0.94 4.87 -17.54
N ALA A 237 -2.17 5.38 -17.56
CA ALA A 237 -2.85 5.73 -18.80
C ALA A 237 -3.80 6.92 -18.67
N GLY A 238 -3.57 7.91 -17.80
CA GLY A 238 -4.40 9.11 -17.77
C GLY A 238 -4.44 9.86 -19.12
N SER A 239 -5.62 10.32 -19.52
CA SER A 239 -5.79 11.32 -20.59
C SER A 239 -5.03 12.61 -20.24
N ALA A 240 -4.62 13.37 -21.25
CA ALA A 240 -3.89 14.62 -21.03
C ALA A 240 -4.78 15.69 -20.37
N VAL A 241 -4.25 16.38 -19.37
CA VAL A 241 -4.91 17.44 -18.60
C VAL A 241 -3.98 18.63 -18.50
N ALA A 242 -4.29 19.69 -19.25
CA ALA A 242 -3.59 20.96 -19.19
C ALA A 242 -3.76 21.63 -17.82
N ASP A 243 -2.75 22.42 -17.43
CA ASP A 243 -2.70 23.23 -16.20
C ASP A 243 -2.97 22.48 -14.88
N ALA A 244 -2.83 21.15 -14.89
CA ALA A 244 -2.91 20.30 -13.72
C ALA A 244 -1.79 20.64 -12.72
N ALA A 245 -2.15 20.80 -11.46
CA ALA A 245 -1.26 21.20 -10.38
C ALA A 245 -1.75 20.67 -9.03
N PHE A 246 -0.84 20.52 -8.07
CA PHE A 246 -1.18 20.38 -6.64
C PHE A 246 -1.09 21.75 -5.99
N PHE A 247 -2.19 22.48 -5.94
CA PHE A 247 -2.20 23.94 -5.70
C PHE A 247 -1.27 24.65 -6.69
N ASP A 248 -0.17 25.25 -6.23
CA ASP A 248 0.84 25.88 -7.10
C ASP A 248 2.07 24.99 -7.37
N TYR A 249 2.07 23.76 -6.85
CA TYR A 249 3.13 22.79 -7.09
C TYR A 249 2.89 21.98 -8.36
N ALA A 250 3.98 21.66 -9.06
CA ALA A 250 4.02 20.77 -10.21
C ALA A 250 3.12 21.15 -11.41
N ARG A 251 2.71 22.43 -11.51
CA ARG A 251 1.84 22.95 -12.58
C ARG A 251 2.39 22.60 -13.97
N GLY A 252 1.54 21.96 -14.80
CA GLY A 252 1.87 21.61 -16.18
C GLY A 252 0.81 20.70 -16.80
N ASN A 253 1.17 20.02 -17.89
CA ASN A 253 0.31 19.02 -18.51
C ASN A 253 0.48 17.66 -17.82
N ALA A 254 -0.54 17.19 -17.10
CA ALA A 254 -0.56 15.85 -16.54
C ALA A 254 -1.04 14.84 -17.59
N VAL A 255 -0.33 13.74 -17.77
CA VAL A 255 -0.63 12.71 -18.77
C VAL A 255 -0.10 11.36 -18.28
N GLY A 256 -0.73 10.24 -18.66
CA GLY A 256 -0.21 8.91 -18.35
C GLY A 256 0.93 8.47 -19.28
N MET A 257 1.54 7.31 -18.99
CA MET A 257 2.54 6.69 -19.88
C MET A 257 1.96 6.29 -21.23
N ALA A 258 0.74 5.73 -21.21
CA ALA A 258 0.02 5.28 -22.40
C ALA A 258 -1.33 6.02 -22.51
N PRO A 259 -1.35 7.30 -22.92
CA PRO A 259 -2.57 8.12 -22.91
C PRO A 259 -3.65 7.63 -23.88
N GLY A 260 -3.32 6.82 -24.89
CA GLY A 260 -4.32 6.16 -25.75
C GLY A 260 -4.89 4.85 -25.17
N ALA A 261 -4.21 4.23 -24.20
CA ALA A 261 -4.66 2.96 -23.62
C ALA A 261 -5.93 3.13 -22.76
N ARG A 262 -6.70 2.06 -22.65
CA ARG A 262 -7.94 2.02 -21.86
C ARG A 262 -7.64 1.61 -20.43
N ILE A 263 -8.48 2.05 -19.51
CA ILE A 263 -8.38 1.73 -18.08
C ILE A 263 -9.55 0.82 -17.71
N ALA A 264 -9.25 -0.33 -17.11
CA ALA A 264 -10.22 -1.17 -16.43
C ALA A 264 -9.80 -1.28 -14.95
N VAL A 265 -10.65 -0.86 -14.01
CA VAL A 265 -10.30 -0.83 -12.59
C VAL A 265 -10.97 -1.97 -11.83
N TYR A 266 -10.19 -2.62 -10.97
CA TYR A 266 -10.59 -3.75 -10.13
C TYR A 266 -10.26 -3.39 -8.68
N LYS A 267 -11.24 -2.83 -7.96
CA LYS A 267 -11.08 -2.43 -6.56
C LYS A 267 -10.99 -3.66 -5.66
N ALA A 268 -9.79 -3.96 -5.16
CA ALA A 268 -9.53 -5.02 -4.19
C ALA A 268 -8.98 -4.48 -2.86
N CYS A 269 -8.72 -3.17 -2.80
CA CYS A 269 -8.18 -2.48 -1.63
C CYS A 269 -9.20 -1.51 -1.03
N TRP A 270 -9.19 -1.43 0.29
CA TRP A 270 -10.11 -0.64 1.11
C TRP A 270 -9.32 0.09 2.21
N GLU A 271 -10.00 0.85 3.08
CA GLU A 271 -9.35 1.65 4.13
C GLU A 271 -8.50 0.80 5.08
N GLU A 272 -8.97 -0.38 5.45
CA GLU A 272 -8.24 -1.35 6.28
C GLU A 272 -7.24 -2.22 5.51
N GLY A 273 -7.03 -1.97 4.21
CA GLY A 273 -6.07 -2.65 3.33
C GLY A 273 -6.73 -3.56 2.29
N CYS A 274 -5.92 -4.45 1.68
CA CYS A 274 -6.34 -5.33 0.59
C CYS A 274 -6.23 -6.80 1.00
N ALA A 275 -7.32 -7.56 1.03
CA ALA A 275 -7.24 -9.00 1.29
C ALA A 275 -6.69 -9.74 0.07
N SER A 276 -5.74 -10.66 0.28
CA SER A 276 -5.21 -11.56 -0.75
C SER A 276 -6.31 -12.28 -1.56
N SER A 277 -7.44 -12.62 -0.93
CA SER A 277 -8.56 -13.29 -1.60
C SER A 277 -9.36 -12.37 -2.54
N ASP A 278 -9.53 -11.09 -2.16
CA ASP A 278 -10.12 -10.04 -3.00
C ASP A 278 -9.19 -9.69 -4.18
N ILE A 279 -7.87 -9.66 -3.96
CA ILE A 279 -6.84 -9.45 -5.00
C ILE A 279 -6.86 -10.59 -6.01
N LEU A 280 -6.89 -11.84 -5.56
CA LEU A 280 -6.91 -13.00 -6.45
C LEU A 280 -8.21 -13.06 -7.28
N ALA A 281 -9.33 -12.57 -6.73
CA ALA A 281 -10.59 -12.41 -7.46
C ALA A 281 -10.49 -11.31 -8.54
N ALA A 282 -9.84 -10.18 -8.22
CA ALA A 282 -9.55 -9.12 -9.18
C ALA A 282 -8.66 -9.61 -10.35
N PHE A 283 -7.65 -10.44 -10.09
CA PHE A 283 -6.88 -11.11 -11.15
C PHE A 283 -7.75 -12.06 -11.99
N ASP A 284 -8.63 -12.86 -11.37
CA ASP A 284 -9.50 -13.82 -12.07
C ASP A 284 -10.38 -13.09 -13.10
N GLU A 285 -10.99 -11.99 -12.67
CA GLU A 285 -11.89 -11.17 -13.47
C GLU A 285 -11.15 -10.34 -14.54
N ALA A 286 -9.98 -9.77 -14.22
CA ALA A 286 -9.16 -9.04 -15.20
C ALA A 286 -8.67 -9.95 -16.34
N ILE A 287 -8.28 -11.18 -16.01
CA ILE A 287 -7.94 -12.22 -16.99
C ILE A 287 -9.17 -12.61 -17.83
N ALA A 288 -10.35 -12.75 -17.22
CA ALA A 288 -11.59 -13.12 -17.91
C ALA A 288 -12.10 -12.01 -18.84
N ASP A 289 -11.92 -10.75 -18.45
CA ASP A 289 -12.22 -9.55 -19.22
C ASP A 289 -11.28 -9.35 -20.42
N GLY A 290 -10.09 -9.97 -20.39
CA GLY A 290 -9.11 -9.89 -21.48
C GLY A 290 -8.34 -8.57 -21.52
N VAL A 291 -7.88 -8.09 -20.36
CA VAL A 291 -6.88 -7.00 -20.29
C VAL A 291 -5.53 -7.44 -20.87
N ASP A 292 -4.72 -6.49 -21.32
CA ASP A 292 -3.41 -6.75 -21.94
C ASP A 292 -2.25 -6.59 -20.94
N VAL A 293 -2.41 -5.67 -19.99
CA VAL A 293 -1.44 -5.38 -18.92
C VAL A 293 -2.21 -5.29 -17.60
N ILE A 294 -1.66 -5.82 -16.52
CA ILE A 294 -2.14 -5.59 -15.16
C ILE A 294 -1.11 -4.75 -14.41
N SER A 295 -1.53 -3.60 -13.89
CA SER A 295 -0.77 -2.76 -12.97
C SER A 295 -1.18 -3.09 -11.54
N VAL A 296 -0.21 -3.51 -10.73
CA VAL A 296 -0.39 -4.01 -9.36
C VAL A 296 0.50 -3.19 -8.43
N SER A 297 -0.07 -2.10 -7.92
CA SER A 297 0.62 -1.21 -6.98
C SER A 297 0.45 -1.65 -5.54
N LEU A 298 0.55 -2.96 -5.29
CA LEU A 298 0.40 -3.57 -3.97
C LEU A 298 1.38 -4.73 -3.74
N GLY A 299 1.58 -5.12 -2.48
CA GLY A 299 2.44 -6.25 -2.13
C GLY A 299 2.47 -6.57 -0.64
N ALA A 300 3.15 -7.68 -0.30
CA ALA A 300 3.11 -8.27 1.03
C ALA A 300 3.80 -7.42 2.10
N VAL A 301 3.25 -7.44 3.31
CA VAL A 301 3.84 -6.78 4.49
C VAL A 301 5.05 -7.57 4.98
N GLY A 302 6.21 -6.91 5.10
CA GLY A 302 7.43 -7.51 5.61
C GLY A 302 8.25 -8.22 4.54
N ASN A 303 8.54 -9.51 4.73
CA ASN A 303 9.34 -10.31 3.80
C ASN A 303 8.47 -10.86 2.66
N ALA A 304 9.04 -11.02 1.48
CA ALA A 304 8.41 -11.79 0.40
C ALA A 304 8.04 -13.23 0.86
N PRO A 305 6.80 -13.68 0.65
CA PRO A 305 6.43 -15.08 0.81
C PRO A 305 7.08 -15.98 -0.25
N GLU A 306 7.03 -17.29 -0.05
CA GLU A 306 7.35 -18.25 -1.12
C GLU A 306 6.29 -18.16 -2.24
N PHE A 307 6.67 -18.38 -3.50
CA PHE A 307 5.82 -18.03 -4.67
C PHE A 307 4.47 -18.74 -4.76
N TYR A 308 4.27 -19.82 -4.01
CA TYR A 308 3.01 -20.57 -3.93
C TYR A 308 2.10 -20.11 -2.77
N ASP A 309 2.66 -19.39 -1.80
CA ASP A 309 1.94 -18.73 -0.70
C ASP A 309 1.66 -17.24 -1.03
N ASP A 310 2.40 -16.64 -1.97
CA ASP A 310 2.07 -15.32 -2.53
C ASP A 310 0.94 -15.42 -3.56
N THR A 311 -0.26 -15.04 -3.16
CA THR A 311 -1.47 -15.04 -3.99
C THR A 311 -1.41 -14.05 -5.15
N THR A 312 -0.68 -12.95 -4.97
CA THR A 312 -0.41 -11.95 -6.01
C THR A 312 0.51 -12.58 -7.07
N ALA A 313 1.54 -13.31 -6.65
CA ALA A 313 2.39 -14.09 -7.55
C ALA A 313 1.61 -15.20 -8.27
N VAL A 314 0.71 -15.93 -7.61
CA VAL A 314 -0.13 -16.97 -8.25
C VAL A 314 -1.04 -16.37 -9.32
N GLY A 315 -1.74 -15.27 -9.00
CA GLY A 315 -2.59 -14.55 -9.95
C GLY A 315 -1.79 -14.02 -11.15
N ALA A 316 -0.61 -13.44 -10.88
CA ALA A 316 0.28 -12.93 -11.91
C ALA A 316 0.85 -14.04 -12.83
N PHE A 317 1.21 -15.21 -12.27
CA PHE A 317 1.66 -16.35 -13.07
C PHE A 317 0.58 -16.79 -14.06
N ARG A 318 -0.70 -16.81 -13.63
CA ARG A 318 -1.81 -17.14 -14.51
C ARG A 318 -2.07 -16.07 -15.57
N ALA A 319 -1.96 -14.79 -15.23
CA ALA A 319 -2.04 -13.69 -16.20
C ALA A 319 -0.95 -13.83 -17.28
N VAL A 320 0.32 -13.98 -16.88
CA VAL A 320 1.46 -14.14 -17.79
C VAL A 320 1.33 -15.41 -18.64
N SER A 321 0.82 -16.51 -18.08
CA SER A 321 0.56 -17.75 -18.84
C SER A 321 -0.48 -17.60 -19.97
N ARG A 322 -1.25 -16.49 -19.96
CA ARG A 322 -2.24 -16.12 -20.98
C ARG A 322 -1.79 -14.93 -21.85
N GLY A 323 -0.53 -14.51 -21.73
CA GLY A 323 0.05 -13.41 -22.50
C GLY A 323 -0.17 -12.02 -21.92
N ILE A 324 -0.67 -11.92 -20.68
CA ILE A 324 -0.95 -10.65 -20.00
C ILE A 324 0.27 -10.25 -19.16
N VAL A 325 0.85 -9.07 -19.43
CA VAL A 325 2.04 -8.58 -18.68
C VAL A 325 1.60 -8.05 -17.31
N VAL A 326 2.33 -8.36 -16.24
CA VAL A 326 2.04 -7.86 -14.89
C VAL A 326 3.17 -6.98 -14.39
N SER A 327 2.88 -5.68 -14.26
CA SER A 327 3.77 -4.69 -13.65
C SER A 327 3.45 -4.59 -12.17
N ALA A 328 4.42 -4.97 -11.34
CA ALA A 328 4.28 -4.93 -9.88
C ALA A 328 5.34 -4.02 -9.26
N SER A 329 5.05 -3.46 -8.10
CA SER A 329 5.92 -2.53 -7.38
C SER A 329 6.82 -3.26 -6.40
N ALA A 330 8.08 -2.84 -6.25
CA ALA A 330 9.06 -3.57 -5.43
C ALA A 330 8.72 -3.59 -3.93
N GLY A 331 8.05 -2.57 -3.42
CA GLY A 331 7.82 -2.32 -1.99
C GLY A 331 8.38 -0.97 -1.54
N ASN A 332 7.81 -0.42 -0.47
CA ASN A 332 8.24 0.83 0.19
C ASN A 332 8.99 0.61 1.53
N SER A 333 9.36 -0.64 1.81
CA SER A 333 10.04 -1.10 3.03
C SER A 333 11.56 -1.01 2.95
N GLY A 334 12.09 -0.42 1.89
CA GLY A 334 13.53 -0.28 1.67
C GLY A 334 14.22 0.65 2.67
N PRO A 335 15.57 0.64 2.67
CA PRO A 335 16.45 -0.05 1.73
C PRO A 335 17.46 -0.95 2.45
N GLY A 336 17.06 -1.55 3.57
CA GLY A 336 17.71 -2.79 3.99
C GLY A 336 17.66 -3.80 2.86
N ASP A 337 18.67 -4.66 2.75
CA ASP A 337 18.70 -5.69 1.72
C ASP A 337 17.57 -6.72 1.95
N SER A 338 17.10 -7.34 0.86
CA SER A 338 15.99 -8.34 0.89
C SER A 338 14.62 -7.80 1.31
N THR A 339 14.38 -6.49 1.14
CA THR A 339 13.10 -5.83 1.52
C THR A 339 12.03 -5.89 0.42
N ALA A 340 12.33 -6.42 -0.76
CA ALA A 340 11.40 -6.48 -1.89
C ALA A 340 10.35 -7.60 -1.71
N CYS A 341 9.08 -7.28 -1.91
CA CYS A 341 7.97 -8.21 -1.71
C CYS A 341 7.55 -8.92 -3.01
N ASN A 342 7.32 -8.19 -4.11
CA ASN A 342 6.96 -8.77 -5.41
C ASN A 342 8.20 -9.30 -6.16
N ILE A 343 8.72 -10.47 -5.77
CA ILE A 343 9.99 -11.02 -6.28
C ILE A 343 9.85 -12.20 -7.25
N ALA A 344 8.62 -12.64 -7.57
CA ALA A 344 8.43 -13.79 -8.44
C ALA A 344 8.91 -13.51 -9.89
N PRO A 345 9.59 -14.44 -10.59
CA PRO A 345 10.28 -14.17 -11.87
C PRO A 345 9.40 -13.75 -13.05
N TRP A 346 8.08 -13.84 -12.92
CA TRP A 346 7.10 -13.46 -13.93
C TRP A 346 6.52 -12.05 -13.72
N PHE A 347 6.87 -11.37 -12.63
CA PHE A 347 6.60 -9.94 -12.48
C PHE A 347 7.60 -9.09 -13.26
N LEU A 348 7.11 -8.00 -13.85
CA LEU A 348 7.94 -6.82 -14.07
C LEU A 348 7.98 -6.02 -12.76
N THR A 349 8.95 -6.30 -11.90
CA THR A 349 9.10 -5.64 -10.60
C THR A 349 9.78 -4.28 -10.73
N VAL A 350 9.11 -3.21 -10.30
CA VAL A 350 9.52 -1.82 -10.49
C VAL A 350 9.96 -1.18 -9.18
N GLY A 351 11.20 -0.69 -9.14
CA GLY A 351 11.70 0.17 -8.06
C GLY A 351 11.48 1.66 -8.37
N ALA A 352 11.31 2.48 -7.33
CA ALA A 352 11.15 3.93 -7.44
C ALA A 352 12.49 4.68 -7.55
N SER A 353 12.50 5.77 -8.30
CA SER A 353 13.63 6.70 -8.42
C SER A 353 13.13 8.15 -8.42
N THR A 354 13.98 9.06 -7.97
CA THR A 354 13.68 10.49 -7.95
C THR A 354 13.71 11.08 -9.37
N LEU A 355 13.06 12.22 -9.53
CA LEU A 355 13.05 13.00 -10.77
C LEU A 355 13.94 14.23 -10.60
N ASN A 356 14.29 14.88 -11.71
CA ASN A 356 14.98 16.18 -11.70
C ASN A 356 14.10 17.35 -11.20
N ARG A 357 12.89 17.06 -10.68
CA ARG A 357 11.95 18.03 -10.10
C ARG A 357 11.88 17.86 -8.59
N GLN A 358 12.05 18.96 -7.87
CA GLN A 358 12.04 19.02 -6.41
C GLN A 358 11.07 20.10 -5.90
N PHE A 359 10.77 20.08 -4.61
CA PHE A 359 9.88 21.03 -3.95
C PHE A 359 10.57 21.67 -2.73
N PRO A 360 11.58 22.56 -2.93
CA PRO A 360 12.46 22.97 -1.85
C PRO A 360 11.76 23.88 -0.84
N ALA A 361 12.04 23.65 0.43
CA ALA A 361 11.60 24.49 1.54
C ALA A 361 12.76 24.64 2.54
N ASP A 362 13.48 25.76 2.45
CA ASP A 362 14.70 25.99 3.20
C ASP A 362 14.40 26.41 4.65
N VAL A 363 15.12 25.83 5.60
CA VAL A 363 15.20 26.36 6.98
C VAL A 363 16.33 27.37 7.04
N VAL A 364 16.04 28.62 7.38
CA VAL A 364 17.03 29.69 7.58
C VAL A 364 17.14 30.01 9.07
N LEU A 365 18.28 29.66 9.67
CA LEU A 365 18.53 29.83 11.11
C LEU A 365 18.95 31.26 11.49
N GLY A 366 18.83 31.60 12.77
CA GLY A 366 19.25 32.89 13.34
C GLY A 366 20.73 33.22 13.12
N ASN A 367 21.61 32.22 13.17
CA ASN A 367 23.06 32.36 12.90
C ASN A 367 23.39 32.58 11.41
N GLY A 368 22.41 32.50 10.50
CA GLY A 368 22.59 32.67 9.05
C GLY A 368 22.84 31.37 8.29
N GLU A 369 22.99 30.23 8.96
CA GLU A 369 23.04 28.94 8.28
C GLU A 369 21.68 28.61 7.61
N THR A 370 21.74 28.01 6.44
CA THR A 370 20.55 27.61 5.66
C THR A 370 20.63 26.12 5.35
N PHE A 371 19.53 25.40 5.58
CA PHE A 371 19.40 23.97 5.30
C PHE A 371 18.23 23.74 4.36
N THR A 372 18.52 23.21 3.16
CA THR A 372 17.46 22.88 2.19
C THR A 372 16.72 21.63 2.63
N GLY A 373 15.43 21.80 2.89
CA GLY A 373 14.46 20.73 3.06
C GLY A 373 13.48 20.66 1.90
N THR A 374 12.40 19.91 2.07
CA THR A 374 11.34 19.74 1.08
C THR A 374 9.95 19.83 1.71
N SER A 375 8.99 20.39 0.97
CA SER A 375 7.60 20.56 1.42
C SER A 375 6.62 20.63 0.25
N LEU A 376 5.37 20.24 0.51
CA LEU A 376 4.22 20.53 -0.34
C LEU A 376 3.19 21.40 0.41
N TYR A 377 3.66 22.29 1.28
CA TYR A 377 2.81 23.28 1.97
C TYR A 377 2.40 24.41 1.00
N ALA A 378 1.10 24.60 0.81
CA ALA A 378 0.52 25.56 -0.14
C ALA A 378 -0.32 26.67 0.53
N GLY A 379 -0.16 26.88 1.85
CA GLY A 379 -0.84 27.96 2.57
C GLY A 379 0.07 29.18 2.78
N GLU A 380 -0.40 30.11 3.61
CA GLU A 380 0.34 31.33 3.96
C GLU A 380 1.74 31.04 4.52
N PRO A 381 2.81 31.55 3.89
CA PRO A 381 4.18 31.31 4.33
C PRO A 381 4.44 31.97 5.69
N LEU A 382 5.48 31.48 6.39
CA LEU A 382 5.98 32.18 7.58
C LEU A 382 6.47 33.58 7.19
N ALA A 383 6.30 34.53 8.12
CA ALA A 383 6.84 35.88 7.95
C ALA A 383 8.38 35.84 7.74
N ALA A 384 8.90 36.86 7.05
CA ALA A 384 10.33 37.00 6.81
C ALA A 384 11.16 37.18 8.10
N SER A 385 10.52 37.59 9.20
CA SER A 385 11.12 37.62 10.53
C SER A 385 11.38 36.21 11.06
N LYS A 386 12.61 35.96 11.53
CA LYS A 386 12.95 34.71 12.22
C LYS A 386 12.28 34.68 13.58
N ILE A 387 11.51 33.63 13.84
CA ILE A 387 10.76 33.42 15.09
C ILE A 387 11.46 32.35 15.94
N PRO A 388 11.16 32.24 17.25
CA PRO A 388 11.85 31.29 18.12
C PRO A 388 11.68 29.84 17.63
N LEU A 389 12.76 29.06 17.76
CA LEU A 389 12.83 27.65 17.41
C LEU A 389 13.00 26.83 18.69
N VAL A 390 12.27 25.72 18.83
CA VAL A 390 12.40 24.78 19.95
C VAL A 390 12.50 23.35 19.45
N TYR A 391 13.13 22.47 20.23
CA TYR A 391 13.10 21.03 19.96
C TYR A 391 11.90 20.40 20.66
N GLY A 392 11.18 19.52 19.96
CA GLY A 392 9.96 18.86 20.45
C GLY A 392 10.15 18.16 21.79
N GLY A 393 11.31 17.55 22.02
CA GLY A 393 11.61 16.84 23.27
C GLY A 393 11.62 17.76 24.49
N ASP A 394 12.09 19.00 24.33
CA ASP A 394 12.16 20.00 25.40
C ASP A 394 10.78 20.61 25.71
N VAL A 395 9.78 20.38 24.85
CA VAL A 395 8.41 20.90 24.96
C VAL A 395 7.35 19.80 25.07
N GLY A 396 7.77 18.57 25.40
CA GLY A 396 6.88 17.46 25.81
C GLY A 396 6.78 16.26 24.85
N SER A 397 7.18 16.39 23.58
CA SER A 397 7.17 15.27 22.64
C SER A 397 8.20 15.47 21.52
N ASN A 398 9.28 14.69 21.53
CA ASN A 398 10.30 14.70 20.49
C ASN A 398 9.73 14.42 19.10
N VAL A 399 8.79 13.48 18.98
CA VAL A 399 8.15 13.13 17.70
C VAL A 399 6.90 13.97 17.40
N CYS A 400 6.62 15.03 18.18
CA CYS A 400 5.49 15.95 18.02
C CYS A 400 4.14 15.23 17.91
N GLU A 401 3.76 14.50 18.96
CA GLU A 401 2.47 13.83 19.06
C GLU A 401 1.35 14.81 19.43
N GLU A 402 0.15 14.54 18.90
CA GLU A 402 -1.05 15.30 19.21
C GLU A 402 -1.38 15.23 20.71
N GLY A 403 -1.77 16.36 21.30
CA GLY A 403 -2.08 16.48 22.73
C GLY A 403 -0.89 16.40 23.70
N LYS A 404 0.34 16.06 23.26
CA LYS A 404 1.51 15.92 24.14
C LYS A 404 2.46 17.12 24.18
N LEU A 405 2.28 18.10 23.28
CA LEU A 405 3.08 19.32 23.23
C LEU A 405 2.56 20.36 24.25
N ASN A 406 3.47 20.97 25.03
CA ASN A 406 3.13 22.04 25.96
C ASN A 406 2.85 23.34 25.20
N ALA A 407 1.56 23.69 25.06
CA ALA A 407 1.10 24.85 24.31
C ALA A 407 1.76 26.18 24.75
N THR A 408 2.00 26.39 26.04
CA THR A 408 2.66 27.63 26.52
C THR A 408 4.12 27.73 26.07
N MET A 409 4.79 26.60 25.86
CA MET A 409 6.17 26.53 25.38
C MET A 409 6.26 26.53 23.84
N VAL A 410 5.19 26.16 23.14
CA VAL A 410 5.13 26.06 21.66
C VAL A 410 4.50 27.28 20.98
N ALA A 411 3.63 28.02 21.67
CA ALA A 411 2.88 29.15 21.12
C ALA A 411 3.77 30.14 20.33
N GLY A 412 3.46 30.33 19.04
CA GLY A 412 4.16 31.24 18.14
C GLY A 412 5.58 30.82 17.70
N LYS A 413 5.98 29.57 17.95
CA LYS A 413 7.34 29.06 17.67
C LYS A 413 7.37 28.03 16.54
N ILE A 414 8.56 27.80 15.98
CA ILE A 414 8.83 26.64 15.13
C ILE A 414 9.29 25.48 16.01
N VAL A 415 8.83 24.25 15.73
CA VAL A 415 9.22 23.05 16.48
C VAL A 415 10.00 22.09 15.59
N LEU A 416 11.21 21.68 16.02
CA LEU A 416 11.95 20.56 15.42
C LEU A 416 11.40 19.24 15.98
N CYS A 417 10.86 18.41 15.09
CA CYS A 417 10.23 17.13 15.39
C CYS A 417 11.06 15.97 14.83
N ASP A 418 11.37 15.00 15.67
CA ASP A 418 12.07 13.78 15.31
C ASP A 418 11.20 12.81 14.47
N PRO A 419 11.82 11.91 13.69
CA PRO A 419 11.12 10.78 13.07
C PRO A 419 10.45 9.90 14.15
N GLY A 420 9.31 9.28 13.82
CA GLY A 420 8.57 8.46 14.79
C GLY A 420 7.38 7.75 14.14
N VAL A 421 6.58 7.08 14.98
CA VAL A 421 5.45 6.24 14.56
C VAL A 421 4.25 7.03 14.02
N ASN A 422 4.10 8.30 14.38
CA ASN A 422 3.01 9.15 13.92
C ASN A 422 3.24 9.68 12.49
N ALA A 423 2.16 9.77 11.72
CA ALA A 423 2.20 10.18 10.32
C ALA A 423 2.90 11.55 10.11
N ARG A 424 3.67 11.69 9.03
CA ARG A 424 4.42 12.92 8.71
C ARG A 424 3.55 14.18 8.67
N ALA A 425 2.31 14.07 8.18
CA ALA A 425 1.36 15.18 8.15
C ALA A 425 0.72 15.50 9.52
N ALA A 426 0.70 14.56 10.46
CA ALA A 426 0.16 14.76 11.80
C ALA A 426 1.10 15.61 12.68
N LYS A 427 2.43 15.53 12.47
CA LYS A 427 3.42 16.27 13.27
C LYS A 427 3.21 17.80 13.20
N PRO A 428 3.09 18.45 12.02
CA PRO A 428 2.77 19.88 11.94
C PRO A 428 1.35 20.22 12.43
N TYR A 429 0.41 19.27 12.36
CA TYR A 429 -0.94 19.48 12.88
C TYR A 429 -0.97 19.52 14.41
N ALA A 430 -0.25 18.62 15.08
CA ALA A 430 -0.05 18.66 16.53
C ALA A 430 0.59 19.99 16.98
N VAL A 431 1.60 20.47 16.23
CA VAL A 431 2.22 21.78 16.49
C VAL A 431 1.22 22.93 16.32
N LYS A 432 0.38 22.90 15.27
CA LYS A 432 -0.70 23.88 15.05
C LYS A 432 -1.71 23.90 16.22
N LEU A 433 -2.13 22.73 16.69
CA LEU A 433 -3.06 22.59 17.82
C LEU A 433 -2.46 23.13 19.12
N ALA A 434 -1.15 22.98 19.32
CA ALA A 434 -0.41 23.59 20.44
C ALA A 434 -0.12 25.10 20.25
N GLY A 435 -0.69 25.75 19.24
CA GLY A 435 -0.51 27.18 18.96
C GLY A 435 0.82 27.54 18.30
N GLY A 436 1.58 26.55 17.82
CA GLY A 436 2.84 26.76 17.10
C GLY A 436 2.65 27.47 15.76
N ALA A 437 3.75 27.98 15.22
CA ALA A 437 3.80 28.68 13.94
C ALA A 437 4.22 27.78 12.78
N GLY A 438 5.06 26.75 13.04
CA GLY A 438 5.46 25.79 12.02
C GLY A 438 6.30 24.63 12.57
N ALA A 439 6.62 23.65 11.72
CA ALA A 439 7.37 22.46 12.12
C ALA A 439 8.52 22.12 11.16
N ILE A 440 9.63 21.64 11.71
CA ILE A 440 10.75 21.08 10.95
C ILE A 440 10.78 19.58 11.24
N LEU A 441 10.67 18.75 10.22
CA LEU A 441 10.60 17.29 10.36
C LEU A 441 11.97 16.68 10.05
N ALA A 442 12.63 16.14 11.06
CA ALA A 442 13.89 15.41 10.87
C ALA A 442 13.63 14.06 10.17
N SER A 443 14.44 13.76 9.17
CA SER A 443 14.51 12.40 8.61
C SER A 443 15.38 11.50 9.51
N ALA A 444 15.02 10.22 9.63
CA ALA A 444 15.84 9.27 10.40
C ALA A 444 17.20 9.02 9.72
N GLU A 445 18.21 8.67 10.51
CA GLU A 445 19.58 8.39 10.06
C GLU A 445 19.64 7.46 8.85
N ALA A 446 18.79 6.43 8.84
CA ALA A 446 18.58 5.56 7.69
C ALA A 446 18.47 6.36 6.38
N TYR A 447 17.52 7.30 6.28
CA TYR A 447 17.27 8.07 5.04
C TYR A 447 18.48 8.88 4.54
N GLY A 448 19.52 9.07 5.35
CA GLY A 448 20.76 9.74 4.99
C GLY A 448 20.51 11.18 4.52
N GLU A 449 20.93 11.46 3.29
CA GLU A 449 20.74 12.77 2.63
C GLU A 449 19.35 12.96 2.01
N GLN A 450 18.43 11.99 2.15
CA GLN A 450 17.07 12.11 1.61
C GLN A 450 16.08 12.66 2.65
N ALA A 451 15.19 13.53 2.18
CA ALA A 451 14.02 14.00 2.90
C ALA A 451 12.78 13.82 2.02
N ILE A 452 11.65 13.40 2.60
CA ILE A 452 10.48 13.02 1.82
C ILE A 452 9.45 14.16 1.79
N SER A 453 9.25 14.73 0.60
CA SER A 453 8.21 15.72 0.30
C SER A 453 6.86 15.25 0.83
N SER A 454 6.19 16.07 1.62
CA SER A 454 4.93 15.73 2.28
C SER A 454 3.97 16.92 2.21
N PRO A 455 2.67 16.70 1.93
CA PRO A 455 1.67 17.75 2.04
C PRO A 455 1.40 18.07 3.51
N HIS A 456 1.22 19.36 3.81
CA HIS A 456 1.04 19.86 5.16
C HIS A 456 -0.07 20.92 5.21
N ILE A 457 -0.82 20.97 6.31
CA ILE A 457 -1.91 21.94 6.58
C ILE A 457 -1.49 23.07 7.54
N HIS A 458 -0.17 23.17 7.78
CA HIS A 458 0.52 24.13 8.62
C HIS A 458 1.96 24.26 8.10
N PRO A 459 2.64 25.42 8.18
CA PRO A 459 3.97 25.61 7.61
C PRO A 459 4.96 24.57 8.13
N ALA A 460 5.48 23.73 7.24
CA ALA A 460 6.45 22.71 7.63
C ALA A 460 7.37 22.29 6.49
N THR A 461 8.55 21.81 6.83
CA THR A 461 9.55 21.27 5.90
C THR A 461 10.20 20.02 6.47
N ALA A 462 10.44 19.01 5.63
CA ALA A 462 11.21 17.83 5.96
C ALA A 462 12.68 18.03 5.55
N ILE A 463 13.62 17.72 6.44
CA ILE A 463 15.06 17.91 6.21
C ILE A 463 15.83 16.60 6.33
N PRO A 464 17.00 16.45 5.67
CA PRO A 464 17.88 15.30 5.83
C PRO A 464 18.40 15.13 7.26
N PHE A 465 18.83 13.93 7.63
CA PHE A 465 19.32 13.64 8.98
C PHE A 465 20.52 14.51 9.38
N ALA A 466 21.51 14.65 8.48
CA ALA A 466 22.70 15.47 8.72
C ALA A 466 22.40 16.97 8.91
N ALA A 467 21.28 17.47 8.34
CA ALA A 467 20.79 18.82 8.60
C ALA A 467 20.09 18.91 9.96
N ALA A 468 19.25 17.92 10.31
CA ALA A 468 18.55 17.88 11.58
C ALA A 468 19.50 17.90 12.78
N GLU A 469 20.59 17.14 12.73
CA GLU A 469 21.61 17.13 13.80
C GLU A 469 22.33 18.48 13.97
N LYS A 470 22.60 19.19 12.87
CA LYS A 470 23.14 20.56 12.93
C LYS A 470 22.16 21.54 13.57
N ILE A 471 20.86 21.44 13.22
CA ILE A 471 19.82 22.28 13.82
C ILE A 471 19.62 21.93 15.31
N ARG A 472 19.62 20.65 15.69
CA ARG A 472 19.56 20.21 17.10
C ARG A 472 20.71 20.79 17.92
N LYS A 473 21.93 20.74 17.36
CA LYS A 473 23.12 21.37 17.97
C LYS A 473 22.98 22.90 18.06
N TYR A 474 22.44 23.56 17.04
CA TYR A 474 22.17 25.00 17.08
C TYR A 474 21.18 25.38 18.21
N ILE A 475 20.10 24.61 18.37
CA ILE A 475 19.11 24.81 19.45
C ILE A 475 19.78 24.70 20.82
N SER A 476 20.64 23.69 21.05
CA SER A 476 21.28 23.48 22.35
C SER A 476 22.40 24.49 22.69
N MET A 477 23.06 25.07 21.69
CA MET A 477 24.15 26.03 21.90
C MET A 477 23.68 27.49 22.06
N GLN A 478 22.51 27.84 21.56
CA GLN A 478 22.01 29.23 21.57
C GLN A 478 21.05 29.48 22.72
N LYS A 479 21.16 30.65 23.37
CA LYS A 479 20.21 31.08 24.41
C LYS A 479 18.82 31.45 23.88
N SER A 480 18.73 31.78 22.60
CA SER A 480 17.49 32.19 21.92
C SER A 480 17.55 31.79 20.44
N PRO A 481 17.52 30.48 20.13
CA PRO A 481 17.53 29.99 18.77
C PRO A 481 16.28 30.49 18.02
N THR A 482 16.49 30.95 16.79
CA THR A 482 15.41 31.42 15.89
C THR A 482 15.57 30.79 14.51
N ALA A 483 14.48 30.70 13.76
CA ALA A 483 14.47 30.27 12.37
C ALA A 483 13.28 30.85 11.60
N THR A 484 13.29 30.69 10.28
CA THR A 484 12.11 30.78 9.42
C THR A 484 12.18 29.68 8.34
N ILE A 485 11.06 29.43 7.64
CA ILE A 485 10.96 28.44 6.56
C ILE A 485 10.60 29.18 5.27
N VAL A 486 11.45 29.06 4.24
CA VAL A 486 11.30 29.70 2.94
C VAL A 486 10.90 28.67 1.89
N PHE A 487 9.64 28.69 1.49
CA PHE A 487 9.10 27.81 0.45
C PHE A 487 9.49 28.33 -0.94
N ARG A 488 10.10 27.48 -1.78
CA ARG A 488 10.53 27.82 -3.14
C ARG A 488 9.58 27.33 -4.25
N GLY A 489 8.46 26.72 -3.87
CA GLY A 489 7.52 26.13 -4.84
C GLY A 489 8.14 24.94 -5.57
N THR A 490 7.97 24.90 -6.89
CA THR A 490 8.51 23.82 -7.75
C THR A 490 9.80 24.26 -8.42
N VAL A 491 10.86 23.46 -8.28
CA VAL A 491 12.15 23.67 -8.95
C VAL A 491 12.45 22.47 -9.83
N VAL A 492 12.79 22.71 -11.11
CA VAL A 492 13.27 21.70 -12.06
C VAL A 492 14.73 22.00 -12.34
N GLY A 493 15.61 21.04 -12.03
CA GLY A 493 17.06 21.18 -12.16
C GLY A 493 17.66 20.29 -13.26
N PRO A 494 18.98 20.41 -13.50
CA PRO A 494 19.72 19.54 -14.42
C PRO A 494 20.12 18.18 -13.79
N THR A 495 19.80 17.95 -12.52
CA THR A 495 20.28 16.79 -11.74
C THR A 495 19.69 15.48 -12.27
N PRO A 496 20.49 14.44 -12.55
CA PRO A 496 20.01 13.13 -12.98
C PRO A 496 19.18 12.41 -11.89
N PRO A 497 18.40 11.38 -12.24
CA PRO A 497 17.62 10.62 -11.26
C PRO A 497 18.56 9.89 -10.30
N SER A 498 18.23 9.92 -9.01
CA SER A 498 18.82 9.04 -8.01
C SER A 498 17.81 7.96 -7.61
N LEU A 499 18.28 6.79 -7.14
CA LEU A 499 17.39 5.86 -6.45
C LEU A 499 16.76 6.59 -5.25
N GLU A 500 15.44 6.46 -5.10
CA GLU A 500 14.78 6.87 -3.86
C GLU A 500 15.28 5.98 -2.71
N TRP A 501 15.09 6.39 -1.45
CA TRP A 501 15.52 5.61 -0.27
C TRP A 501 14.52 4.51 0.12
N ARG A 502 13.23 4.67 -0.18
CA ARG A 502 12.18 3.67 0.10
C ARG A 502 12.06 2.46 -0.83
N PRO A 503 12.54 2.44 -2.09
CA PRO A 503 12.30 1.31 -2.98
C PRO A 503 13.00 0.10 -2.40
N SER A 504 12.20 -0.92 -2.14
CA SER A 504 12.66 -2.14 -1.55
C SER A 504 13.73 -2.82 -2.43
N ARG A 505 14.78 -3.34 -1.79
CA ARG A 505 15.93 -3.94 -2.46
C ARG A 505 15.77 -5.45 -2.55
N ALA A 506 15.86 -5.98 -3.77
CA ALA A 506 16.01 -7.41 -3.98
C ALA A 506 17.43 -7.86 -3.57
N ALA A 507 17.52 -8.99 -2.88
CA ALA A 507 18.75 -9.77 -2.78
C ALA A 507 18.52 -11.12 -3.47
N ALA A 508 19.56 -11.67 -4.11
CA ALA A 508 19.45 -12.94 -4.82
C ALA A 508 19.30 -14.12 -3.85
N ARG A 509 18.06 -14.46 -3.48
CA ARG A 509 17.70 -15.68 -2.74
C ARG A 509 16.92 -16.64 -3.62
N THR A 510 17.62 -17.35 -4.50
CA THR A 510 17.05 -18.49 -5.23
C THR A 510 16.89 -19.70 -4.29
N SER A 511 15.78 -19.74 -3.54
CA SER A 511 15.35 -20.87 -2.68
C SER A 511 14.84 -22.07 -3.50
N ALA A 512 15.58 -22.47 -4.55
CA ALA A 512 15.20 -23.58 -5.42
C ALA A 512 15.47 -24.93 -4.72
N ARG A 513 14.56 -25.36 -3.84
CA ARG A 513 14.65 -26.62 -3.10
C ARG A 513 14.50 -27.82 -4.03
N ARG A 514 15.59 -28.21 -4.71
CA ARG A 514 15.69 -29.45 -5.49
C ARG A 514 15.30 -30.66 -4.63
N ARG A 515 14.09 -31.17 -4.79
CA ARG A 515 13.75 -32.54 -4.38
C ARG A 515 14.53 -33.50 -5.29
N SER A 516 15.63 -34.05 -4.79
CA SER A 516 16.30 -35.19 -5.41
C SER A 516 15.40 -36.42 -5.30
N SER A 517 14.83 -36.87 -6.42
CA SER A 517 14.20 -38.19 -6.49
C SER A 517 15.29 -39.26 -6.57
N SER A 518 15.67 -39.82 -5.42
CA SER A 518 16.40 -41.09 -5.37
C SER A 518 15.47 -42.20 -5.87
N ARG A 519 15.79 -42.78 -7.04
CA ARG A 519 15.20 -44.04 -7.47
C ARG A 519 15.76 -45.19 -6.62
N THR A 520 14.86 -45.95 -6.02
CA THR A 520 14.94 -47.41 -5.80
C THR A 520 13.52 -47.93 -5.96
#